data_AF-A0A8D2PVP8-F1
#
_entry.id   AF-A0A8D2PVP8-F1
#
_cell.length_a   1.000
_cell.length_b   1.000
_cell.length_c   1.000
_cell.angle_alpha   90.00
_cell.angle_beta   90.00
_cell.angle_gamma   90.00
#
_symmetry.space_group_name_H-M   'P 1'
#
loop_
_entity.id
_entity.type
_entity.pdbx_description
1 polymer ?
#
loop_
_entity_poly.entity_id
_entity_poly.type
_entity_poly.pdbx_seq_one_letter_code
_entity_poly.pdbx_strand_id
1 'polypeptide(L)' 'MSFIFFSKQPITSSPPKWMAELENDDIDMLKELGSLTTANLMEKVRGLQNLAYQLGLDESREMTRGKFLNILEKPKK' A
#
# COMPACT_ATOMS: atom_id res chain seq x y z
N MET A 1 -3.34 -38.68 -23.64
CA MET A 1 -3.00 -37.90 -22.44
C MET A 1 -2.58 -36.51 -22.90
N SER A 2 -3.51 -35.55 -22.92
CA SER A 2 -3.28 -34.22 -23.51
C SER A 2 -2.52 -33.34 -22.52
N PHE A 3 -1.33 -32.87 -22.93
CA PHE A 3 -0.58 -31.85 -22.18
C PHE A 3 -1.22 -30.48 -22.41
N ILE A 4 -1.53 -29.81 -21.30
CA ILE A 4 -2.11 -28.47 -21.28
C ILE A 4 -1.06 -27.48 -21.80
N PHE A 5 -1.43 -26.76 -22.85
CA PHE A 5 -0.67 -25.66 -23.43
C PHE A 5 -0.66 -24.49 -22.44
N PHE A 6 0.51 -24.13 -21.93
CA PHE A 6 0.70 -22.91 -21.13
C PHE A 6 0.38 -21.71 -22.04
N SER A 7 -0.79 -21.10 -21.82
CA SER A 7 -1.26 -19.94 -22.57
C SER A 7 -0.28 -18.78 -22.36
N LYS A 8 0.56 -18.51 -23.36
CA LYS A 8 1.29 -17.24 -23.47
C LYS A 8 0.26 -16.14 -23.69
N GLN A 9 -0.11 -15.44 -22.63
CA GLN A 9 -0.84 -14.18 -22.76
C GLN A 9 0.06 -13.16 -23.49
N PRO A 10 -0.45 -12.41 -24.47
CA PRO A 10 0.31 -11.36 -25.13
C PRO A 10 0.68 -10.29 -24.11
N ILE A 11 1.98 -10.05 -23.93
CA ILE A 11 2.49 -8.95 -23.10
C ILE A 11 2.07 -7.66 -23.82
N THR A 12 1.03 -7.00 -23.31
CA THR A 12 0.71 -5.62 -23.70
C THR A 12 1.95 -4.78 -23.39
N SER A 13 2.57 -4.18 -24.40
CA SER A 13 3.86 -3.47 -24.30
C SER A 13 3.79 -2.14 -23.52
N SER A 14 2.61 -1.77 -23.02
CA SER A 14 2.44 -0.61 -22.15
C SER A 14 2.60 -1.01 -20.68
N PRO A 15 3.40 -0.27 -19.89
CA PRO A 15 3.46 -0.44 -18.45
C PRO A 15 2.06 -0.48 -17.83
N PRO A 16 1.79 -1.38 -16.87
CA PRO A 16 0.51 -1.41 -16.16
C PRO A 16 0.17 -0.05 -15.56
N LYS A 17 -1.12 0.27 -15.40
CA LYS A 17 -1.56 1.56 -14.85
C LYS A 17 -0.93 1.89 -13.48
N TRP A 18 -0.68 0.90 -12.64
CA TRP A 18 -0.02 1.09 -11.34
C TRP A 18 1.44 1.55 -11.47
N MET A 19 2.06 1.33 -12.63
CA MET A 19 3.44 1.71 -12.94
C MET A 19 3.52 3.07 -13.65
N ALA A 20 2.38 3.65 -14.04
CA ALA A 20 2.34 4.87 -14.87
C ALA A 20 2.79 6.14 -14.13
N GLU A 21 2.85 6.10 -12.79
CA GLU A 21 3.09 7.27 -11.91
C GLU A 21 4.11 6.97 -10.81
N LEU A 22 5.04 6.04 -11.03
CA LEU A 22 6.12 5.79 -10.06
C LEU A 22 7.17 6.89 -10.16
N GLU A 23 7.41 7.56 -9.04
CA GLU A 23 8.54 8.49 -8.91
C GLU A 23 9.86 7.71 -8.78
N ASN A 24 11.00 8.40 -8.95
CA ASN A 24 12.31 7.75 -8.81
C ASN A 24 12.47 7.11 -7.42
N ASP A 25 11.95 7.77 -6.39
CA ASP A 25 11.98 7.28 -5.02
C ASP A 25 11.17 5.98 -4.85
N ASP A 26 10.03 5.85 -5.53
CA ASP A 26 9.22 4.62 -5.51
C ASP A 26 9.96 3.46 -6.18
N ILE A 27 10.64 3.75 -7.29
CA ILE A 27 11.46 2.77 -8.01
C ILE A 27 12.61 2.28 -7.13
N ASP A 28 13.26 3.17 -6.39
CA ASP A 28 14.36 2.80 -5.50
C ASP A 28 13.87 2.02 -4.29
N MET A 29 12.70 2.36 -3.74
CA MET A 29 12.04 1.56 -2.70
C MET A 29 11.68 0.15 -3.20
N LEU A 30 11.19 0.01 -4.43
CA LEU A 30 10.89 -1.30 -5.04
C LEU A 30 12.16 -2.15 -5.19
N LYS A 31 13.28 -1.56 -5.61
CA LYS A 31 14.58 -2.25 -5.69
C LYS A 31 15.07 -2.67 -4.31
N GLU A 32 14.94 -1.79 -3.31
CA GLU A 32 15.32 -2.11 -1.92
C GLU A 32 14.54 -3.34 -1.43
N LEU A 33 13.22 -3.35 -1.59
CA LEU A 33 12.36 -4.47 -1.21
C LEU A 33 12.69 -5.75 -1.98
N GLY A 34 12.98 -5.65 -3.27
CA GLY A 34 13.37 -6.79 -4.11
C GLY A 34 14.76 -7.36 -3.81
N SER A 35 15.64 -6.57 -3.19
CA SER A 35 16.98 -6.99 -2.76
C SER A 35 16.99 -7.77 -1.43
N LEU A 36 15.88 -7.74 -0.68
CA LEU A 36 15.77 -8.41 0.61
C LEU A 36 15.64 -9.93 0.43
N THR A 37 16.15 -10.68 1.42
CA THR A 37 15.82 -12.09 1.55
C THR A 37 14.33 -12.24 1.87
N THR A 38 13.73 -13.40 1.52
CA THR A 38 12.31 -13.66 1.80
C THR A 38 11.96 -13.49 3.27
N ALA A 39 12.85 -13.89 4.19
CA ALA A 39 12.63 -13.72 5.63
C ALA A 39 12.52 -12.24 6.02
N ASN A 40 13.47 -11.40 5.56
CA ASN A 40 13.49 -9.98 5.86
C ASN A 40 12.30 -9.24 5.22
N LEU A 41 11.89 -9.66 4.02
CA LEU A 41 10.70 -9.11 3.38
C LEU A 41 9.43 -9.40 4.20
N MET A 42 9.28 -10.64 4.69
CA MET A 42 8.14 -11.01 5.53
C MET A 42 8.13 -10.26 6.87
N GLU A 43 9.30 -9.99 7.44
CA GLU A 43 9.42 -9.16 8.64
C GLU A 43 9.00 -7.72 8.36
N LYS A 44 9.45 -7.12 7.25
CA LYS A 44 9.05 -5.76 6.85
C LYS A 44 7.54 -5.65 6.59
N VAL A 45 6.93 -6.68 5.97
CA VAL A 45 5.46 -6.76 5.80
C VAL A 45 4.74 -6.79 7.16
N ARG A 46 5.22 -7.61 8.11
CA ARG A 46 4.65 -7.64 9.47
C ARG A 46 4.80 -6.28 10.17
N GLY A 47 5.96 -5.63 10.01
CA GLY A 47 6.20 -4.28 10.53
C GLY A 47 5.19 -3.25 10.00
N LEU A 48 4.94 -3.25 8.68
CA LEU A 48 3.95 -2.38 8.05
C LEU A 48 2.52 -2.66 8.54
N GLN A 49 2.15 -3.92 8.73
CA GLN A 49 0.84 -4.29 9.28
C GLN A 49 0.66 -3.77 10.72
N ASN A 50 1.71 -3.91 11.55
CA ASN A 50 1.70 -3.39 12.91
C ASN A 50 1.60 -1.86 12.93
N LEU A 51 2.35 -1.18 12.05
CA LEU A 51 2.28 0.27 11.91
C LEU A 51 0.88 0.73 11.48
N ALA A 52 0.31 0.09 10.45
CA ALA A 52 -1.05 0.40 9.99
C ALA A 52 -2.09 0.23 11.11
N TYR A 53 -1.95 -0.80 11.95
CA TYR A 53 -2.81 -0.99 13.11
C TYR A 53 -2.66 0.16 14.13
N GLN A 54 -1.43 0.53 14.51
CA GLN A 54 -1.20 1.64 15.45
C GLN A 54 -1.75 2.97 14.91
N LEU A 55 -1.48 3.27 13.64
CA LEU A 55 -2.01 4.46 12.98
C LEU A 55 -3.54 4.47 12.96
N GLY A 56 -4.18 3.33 12.74
CA GLY A 56 -5.64 3.21 12.81
C GLY A 56 -6.21 3.49 14.20
N LEU A 57 -5.51 3.06 15.27
CA LEU A 57 -5.89 3.40 16.64
C LEU A 57 -5.78 4.90 16.90
N ASP A 58 -4.65 5.50 16.53
CA ASP A 58 -4.42 6.94 16.70
C ASP A 58 -5.42 7.78 15.89
N GLU A 59 -5.66 7.42 14.63
CA GLU A 59 -6.67 8.07 13.78
C GLU A 59 -8.06 8.01 14.45
N SER A 60 -8.48 6.83 14.92
CA SER A 60 -9.78 6.69 15.58
C SER A 60 -9.94 7.58 16.82
N ARG A 61 -8.84 7.75 17.59
CA ARG A 61 -8.81 8.59 18.79
C ARG A 61 -8.94 10.06 18.41
N GLU A 62 -8.17 10.52 17.43
CA GLU A 62 -8.21 11.91 17.00
C GLU A 62 -9.52 12.27 16.30
N MET A 63 -10.09 11.36 15.51
CA MET A 63 -11.42 11.54 14.92
C MET A 63 -12.51 11.68 15.99
N THR A 64 -12.43 10.87 17.04
CA THR A 64 -13.35 10.96 18.19
C THR A 64 -13.19 12.28 18.93
N ARG A 65 -11.95 12.72 19.21
CA ARG A 65 -11.67 14.05 19.79
C ARG A 65 -12.24 15.17 18.93
N GLY A 66 -11.98 15.15 17.63
CA GLY A 66 -12.44 16.16 16.69
C GLY A 66 -13.96 16.28 16.65
N LYS A 67 -14.67 15.15 16.75
CA LYS A 67 -16.13 15.11 16.87
C LYS A 67 -16.63 15.81 18.15
N PHE A 68 -16.04 15.54 19.31
CA PHE A 68 -16.45 16.17 20.57
C PHE A 68 -16.13 17.67 20.63
N LEU A 69 -15.11 18.10 19.90
CA LEU A 69 -14.71 19.50 19.79
C LEU A 69 -15.48 20.26 18.69
N ASN A 70 -16.39 19.59 17.96
CA ASN A 70 -17.18 20.17 16.88
C ASN A 70 -16.34 20.92 15.83
N ILE A 71 -15.12 20.45 15.56
CA ILE A 71 -14.15 21.14 14.68
C ILE A 71 -14.66 21.20 13.23
N LEU A 72 -15.48 20.22 12.84
CA LEU A 72 -16.09 20.13 11.52
C LEU A 72 -17.55 20.62 11.50
N GLU A 73 -18.07 21.16 12.61
CA GLU A 73 -19.43 21.71 12.63
C GLU A 73 -19.49 22.98 11.79
N LYS A 74 -20.41 23.02 10.83
CA LYS A 74 -20.61 24.21 9.99
C LYS A 74 -21.24 25.33 10.83
N PRO A 75 -20.83 26.58 10.64
CA PRO A 75 -21.42 27.71 11.36
C PRO A 75 -22.93 27.76 11.08
N LYS A 76 -23.73 27.79 12.15
CA LYS A 76 -25.18 27.98 12.06
C LYS A 76 -25.44 29.47 11.85
N LYS A 77 -25.91 29.83 10.66
CA LYS A 77 -26.52 31.13 10.38
C LYS A 77 -28.00 31.08 10.73
#